data_AF-A0A1Y4T2K8-F1
#
_entry.id   AF-A0A1Y4T2K8-F1
#
_cell.length_a   1.000
_cell.length_b   1.000
_cell.length_c   1.000
_cell.angle_alpha   90.00
_cell.angle_beta   90.00
_cell.angle_gamma   90.00
#
_symmetry.space_group_name_H-M   'P 1'
#
loop_
_entity.id
_entity.type
_entity.pdbx_description
1 polymer ?
#
loop_
_entity_poly.entity_id
_entity_poly.type
_entity_poly.pdbx_seq_one_letter_code
_entity_poly.pdbx_strand_id
1 'polypeptide(L)' 'MIFNISGRSDIIAFYSDWFFHRLKEGYVYVRNPYYPTQITKYLINEDVVDCFVFCTKNPRPILSRLDELKPYPSF' A
#
# COMPACT_ATOMS: atom_id res chain seq x y z
N MET A 1 -5.05 -6.49 -9.05
CA MET A 1 -5.19 -5.02 -8.87
C MET A 1 -3.83 -4.34 -8.70
N ILE A 2 -3.59 -3.18 -9.35
CA ILE A 2 -2.41 -2.34 -9.11
C ILE A 2 -2.68 -1.38 -7.93
N PHE A 3 -1.83 -1.40 -6.91
CA PHE A 3 -1.99 -0.59 -5.71
C PHE A 3 -1.01 0.60 -5.69
N ASN A 4 -1.52 1.81 -5.96
CA ASN A 4 -0.74 3.03 -5.85
C ASN A 4 -0.71 3.52 -4.39
N ILE A 5 0.38 3.24 -3.71
CA ILE A 5 0.55 3.50 -2.28
C ILE A 5 0.79 4.99 -2.00
N SER A 6 1.43 5.71 -2.92
CA SER A 6 1.79 7.11 -2.70
C SER A 6 0.88 8.13 -3.39
N GLY A 7 -0.28 7.72 -3.91
CA GLY A 7 -1.12 8.57 -4.76
C GLY A 7 -1.77 9.77 -4.04
N ARG A 8 -1.94 9.70 -2.71
CA ARG A 8 -2.53 10.80 -1.89
C ARG A 8 -1.57 11.37 -0.84
N SER A 9 -0.56 10.61 -0.46
CA SER A 9 0.43 10.97 0.55
C SER A 9 1.66 10.10 0.32
N ASP A 10 2.87 10.60 0.60
CA ASP A 10 4.08 9.80 0.48
C ASP A 10 4.17 8.80 1.65
N ILE A 11 3.40 7.72 1.55
CA ILE A 11 3.29 6.69 2.59
C ILE A 11 4.65 6.03 2.84
N ILE A 12 5.48 5.90 1.81
CA ILE A 12 6.81 5.30 1.97
C ILE A 12 7.73 6.19 2.81
N ALA A 13 7.75 7.50 2.58
CA ALA A 13 8.59 8.40 3.35
C ALA A 13 8.14 8.59 4.80
N PHE A 14 6.82 8.61 5.06
CA PHE A 14 6.27 9.05 6.36
C PHE A 14 5.53 7.97 7.15
N TYR A 15 5.05 6.91 6.50
CA TYR A 15 4.12 5.94 7.06
C TYR A 15 4.45 4.49 6.67
N SER A 16 5.72 4.16 6.44
CA SER A 16 6.15 2.81 6.04
C SER A 16 5.70 1.75 7.04
N ASP A 17 5.84 1.99 8.35
CA ASP A 17 5.39 1.03 9.36
C ASP A 17 3.88 0.80 9.34
N TRP A 18 3.10 1.85 9.11
CA TRP A 18 1.66 1.73 8.94
C TRP A 18 1.32 0.87 7.73
N PHE A 19 2.02 1.06 6.60
CA PHE A 19 1.81 0.27 5.39
C PHE A 19 2.04 -1.22 5.64
N PHE A 20 3.15 -1.59 6.29
CA PHE A 20 3.40 -3.00 6.60
C PHE A 20 2.41 -3.57 7.61
N HIS A 21 1.91 -2.78 8.56
CA HIS A 21 0.80 -3.24 9.40
C HIS A 21 -0.47 -3.52 8.59
N ARG A 22 -0.76 -2.72 7.55
CA ARG A 22 -1.89 -2.99 6.63
C ARG A 22 -1.65 -4.25 5.79
N LEU A 23 -0.41 -4.47 5.33
CA LEU A 23 -0.04 -5.70 4.62
C LEU A 23 -0.28 -6.94 5.50
N LYS A 24 0.13 -6.88 6.77
CA LYS A 24 -0.09 -7.96 7.74
C LYS A 24 -1.57 -8.17 8.06
N GLU A 25 -2.37 -7.11 8.16
CA GLU A 25 -3.82 -7.23 8.37
C GLU A 25 -4.58 -7.70 7.12
N GLY A 26 -4.00 -7.55 5.93
CA GLY A 26 -4.56 -8.01 4.67
C GLY A 26 -5.69 -7.14 4.12
N TYR A 27 -5.86 -5.91 4.62
CA TYR A 27 -6.84 -4.97 4.07
C TYR A 27 -6.56 -3.51 4.43
N VAL A 28 -7.21 -2.60 3.70
CA VAL A 28 -7.28 -1.18 4.03
C VAL A 28 -8.65 -0.60 3.67
N TYR A 29 -9.09 0.39 4.45
CA TYR A 29 -10.26 1.19 4.11
C TYR A 29 -9.83 2.51 3.48
N VAL A 30 -10.44 2.85 2.35
CA VAL A 30 -10.19 4.12 1.66
C VAL A 30 -11.51 4.84 1.52
N ARG A 31 -11.52 6.12 1.92
CA ARG A 31 -12.67 7.00 1.74
C ARG A 31 -12.66 7.58 0.34
N ASN A 32 -13.81 7.60 -0.32
CA ASN A 32 -13.96 8.26 -1.61
C ASN A 32 -13.79 9.79 -1.41
N PRO A 33 -12.86 10.45 -2.15
CA PRO A 33 -12.64 11.90 -2.00
C PRO A 33 -13.85 12.75 -2.44
N TYR A 34 -14.71 12.24 -3.32
CA TYR A 34 -15.90 12.95 -3.81
C TYR A 34 -17.16 12.65 -2.97
N TYR A 35 -17.22 11.48 -2.35
CA TYR A 35 -18.35 11.03 -1.54
C TYR A 35 -17.88 10.54 -0.17
N PRO A 36 -17.74 11.43 0.84
CA PRO A 36 -17.09 11.10 2.10
C PRO A 36 -17.77 9.98 2.90
N THR A 37 -19.07 9.75 2.72
CA THR A 37 -19.79 8.65 3.37
C THR A 37 -19.50 7.29 2.73
N GLN A 38 -18.97 7.26 1.51
CA GLN A 38 -18.58 6.03 0.83
C GLN A 38 -17.16 5.62 1.23
N ILE A 39 -17.08 4.47 1.90
CA ILE A 39 -15.82 3.86 2.34
C ILE A 39 -15.70 2.50 1.69
N THR A 40 -14.62 2.30 0.93
CA THR A 40 -14.35 1.03 0.25
C THR A 40 -13.30 0.24 1.01
N LYS A 41 -13.56 -1.04 1.25
CA LYS A 41 -12.56 -1.99 1.75
C LYS A 41 -11.80 -2.58 0.57
N TYR A 42 -10.49 -2.44 0.59
CA TYR A 42 -9.59 -3.12 -0.33
C TYR A 42 -8.93 -4.28 0.39
N LEU A 43 -8.96 -5.46 -0.20
CA LEU A 43 -8.18 -6.60 0.25
C LEU A 43 -6.74 -6.45 -0.24
N ILE A 44 -5.80 -6.89 0.59
CA ILE A 44 -4.37 -6.89 0.30
C ILE A 44 -3.86 -8.30 0.54
N ASN A 45 -3.73 -9.08 -0.52
CA ASN A 45 -3.11 -10.40 -0.52
C ASN A 45 -2.56 -10.69 -1.92
N GLU A 46 -1.78 -11.77 -2.02
CA GLU A 46 -1.11 -12.22 -3.24
C GLU A 46 -2.06 -12.61 -4.38
N ASP A 47 -3.30 -13.03 -4.08
CA ASP A 47 -4.28 -13.41 -5.10
C ASP A 47 -4.95 -12.20 -5.78
N VAL A 48 -5.04 -11.05 -5.08
CA VAL A 48 -5.74 -9.87 -5.61
C VAL A 48 -4.83 -8.71 -5.99
N VAL A 49 -3.60 -8.63 -5.49
CA VAL A 49 -2.67 -7.54 -5.80
C VAL A 49 -1.68 -7.99 -6.86
N ASP A 50 -1.62 -7.29 -8.00
CA ASP A 50 -0.70 -7.64 -9.09
C ASP A 50 0.64 -6.87 -9.00
N CYS A 51 0.63 -5.71 -8.33
CA CYS A 51 1.79 -4.84 -8.22
C CYS A 51 1.55 -3.72 -7.20
N PHE A 52 2.60 -3.32 -6.48
CA PHE A 52 2.64 -2.09 -5.70
C PHE A 52 3.43 -1.01 -6.44
N VAL A 53 2.84 0.18 -6.54
CA VAL A 53 3.50 1.36 -7.10
C VAL A 53 3.84 2.35 -5.99
N PHE A 54 5.13 2.62 -5.83
CA PHE A 54 5.68 3.55 -4.86
C PHE A 54 6.18 4.82 -5.57
N CYS A 55 5.63 5.98 -5.22
CA CYS A 55 6.16 7.27 -5.64
C CYS A 55 6.66 8.01 -4.40
N THR A 56 7.98 8.05 -4.21
CA THR A 56 8.58 8.64 -3.02
C THR A 56 9.88 9.36 -3.34
N LYS A 57 10.16 10.43 -2.61
CA LYS A 57 11.47 11.10 -2.65
C LYS A 57 12.44 10.53 -1.60
N ASN A 58 11.96 9.71 -0.67
CA ASN A 58 12.76 9.11 0.38
C ASN A 58 12.43 7.61 0.55
N PRO A 59 13.09 6.71 -0.22
CA PRO A 59 12.85 5.27 -0.12
C PRO A 59 13.48 4.62 1.10
N ARG A 60 14.36 5.31 1.84
CA ARG A 60 15.12 4.73 2.96
C ARG A 60 14.26 3.97 3.98
N PRO A 61 13.05 4.42 4.36
CA PRO A 61 12.24 3.74 5.38
C PRO A 61 11.73 2.35 4.98
N ILE A 62 11.65 2.03 3.68
CA ILE A 62 11.13 0.73 3.21
C ILE A 62 12.24 -0.27 2.87
N LEU A 63 13.48 0.18 2.62
CA LEU A 63 14.55 -0.66 2.05
C LEU A 63 14.85 -1.92 2.87
N SER A 64 14.89 -1.82 4.20
CA SER A 64 15.17 -2.96 5.08
C SER A 64 14.06 -4.01 5.14
N ARG A 65 12.88 -3.68 4.61
CA ARG A 65 11.65 -4.48 4.72
C ARG A 65 11.10 -4.92 3.35
N LEU A 66 11.85 -4.69 2.27
CA LEU A 66 11.44 -5.07 0.91
C LEU A 66 11.16 -6.57 0.77
N ASP A 67 11.82 -7.40 1.57
CA ASP A 67 11.59 -8.85 1.58
C ASP A 67 10.16 -9.25 1.98
N GLU A 68 9.46 -8.42 2.77
CA GLU A 68 8.05 -8.65 3.13
C GLU A 68 7.11 -8.51 1.92
N LEU A 69 7.58 -7.92 0.80
CA LEU A 69 6.82 -7.75 -0.43
C LEU A 69 7.03 -8.89 -1.44
N LYS A 70 8.02 -9.77 -1.23
CA LYS A 70 8.33 -10.89 -2.13
C LYS A 70 7.17 -11.84 -2.44
N PRO A 71 6.21 -12.09 -1.52
CA PRO A 71 5.06 -12.94 -1.84
C PRO A 71 4.15 -12.35 -2.92
N TYR A 72 4.17 -11.03 -3.11
CA TYR A 72 3.30 -10.37 -4.07
C TYR A 72 3.90 -10.41 -5.48
N PRO A 73 3.05 -10.61 -6.51
CA PRO A 73 3.47 -10.48 -7.90
C PRO A 73 4.13 -9.12 -8.15
N SER A 74 5.22 -9.16 -8.92
CA SER A 74 5.84 -7.98 -9.52
C SER A 74 6.21 -8.35 -10.96
N PHE A 75 5.76 -7.52 -11.91
CA PHE A 75 6.06 -7.69 -13.33
C PHE A 75 7.53 -7.43 -13.63
#